data_AF-H2JDI5-F1
#
_entry.id   AF-H2JDI5-F1
#
_cell.length_a   1.000
_cell.length_b   1.000
_cell.length_c   1.000
_cell.angle_alpha   90.00
_cell.angle_beta   90.00
_cell.angle_gamma   90.00
#
_symmetry.space_group_name_H-M   'P 1'
#
loop_
_entity.id
_entity.type
_entity.pdbx_description
1 polymer ?
#
loop_
_entity_poly.entity_id
_entity_poly.type
_entity_poly.pdbx_seq_one_letter_code
_entity_poly.pdbx_strand_id
1 'polypeptide(L)'
;MAKVIDLEGQKYGILTVVKGLGRGKKEYEWLCKCECGNETISKTSYLRSGHKTSCGCLRGRSNYKHGLSQSPLRNVHANMKKRCNNPKNKSFKNYGGRGITYCEKWETFEGFLDDMLDDYKKGLTLDRIDVNGNYNKENCRWVDKKTQANNTTANRHITYKGETLTVSQTADKYGIDYELFRHRLKKGLAIDEALKPISAVESVTYNGETKTVAEWARLRGMTYYQLKKRLMRGWDIDRALTQPLRKRDK
;
A
#
# COMPACT_ATOMS: atom_id res chain seq x y z
N MET A 1 -12.91 -52.41 -40.77
CA MET A 1 -13.08 -50.98 -40.43
C MET A 1 -12.39 -50.70 -39.11
N ALA A 2 -11.58 -49.64 -38.98
CA ALA A 2 -10.91 -49.32 -37.72
C ALA A 2 -11.94 -48.96 -36.62
N LYS A 3 -11.84 -49.61 -35.46
CA LYS A 3 -12.71 -49.39 -34.29
C LYS A 3 -12.57 -47.94 -33.81
N VAL A 4 -13.69 -47.22 -33.69
CA VAL A 4 -13.69 -45.86 -33.11
C VAL A 4 -13.39 -46.00 -31.62
N ILE A 5 -12.33 -45.33 -31.16
CA ILE A 5 -11.97 -45.26 -29.74
C ILE A 5 -12.90 -44.26 -29.09
N ASP A 6 -13.57 -44.67 -28.01
CA ASP A 6 -14.39 -43.77 -27.21
C ASP A 6 -13.50 -42.91 -26.29
N LEU A 7 -13.66 -41.59 -26.37
CA LEU A 7 -12.90 -40.62 -25.61
C LEU A 7 -13.75 -39.85 -24.59
N GLU A 8 -15.04 -40.16 -24.45
CA GLU A 8 -15.94 -39.44 -23.54
C GLU A 8 -15.43 -39.45 -22.09
N GLY A 9 -15.50 -38.30 -21.42
CA GLY A 9 -15.01 -38.09 -20.06
C GLY A 9 -13.48 -37.96 -19.93
N GLN A 10 -12.69 -38.26 -20.97
CA GLN A 10 -11.23 -38.16 -20.89
C GLN A 10 -10.74 -36.71 -20.93
N LYS A 11 -9.61 -36.46 -20.26
CA LYS A 11 -8.97 -35.15 -20.18
C LYS A 11 -7.74 -35.05 -21.08
N TYR A 12 -7.59 -33.89 -21.73
CA TYR A 12 -6.48 -33.56 -22.62
C TYR A 12 -6.04 -32.12 -22.34
N GLY A 13 -5.01 -31.93 -21.51
CA GLY A 13 -4.66 -30.62 -20.97
C GLY A 13 -5.80 -30.06 -20.10
N ILE A 14 -6.31 -28.88 -20.44
CA ILE A 14 -7.45 -28.23 -19.76
C ILE A 14 -8.78 -28.45 -20.50
N LEU A 15 -8.84 -29.46 -21.37
CA LEU A 15 -10.07 -29.91 -22.04
C LEU A 15 -10.57 -31.22 -21.40
N THR A 16 -11.88 -31.30 -21.21
CA THR A 16 -12.59 -32.55 -20.90
C THR A 16 -13.50 -32.89 -22.08
N VAL A 17 -13.44 -34.11 -22.59
CA VAL A 17 -14.31 -34.58 -23.68
C VAL A 17 -15.72 -34.81 -23.14
N VAL A 18 -16.71 -34.15 -23.76
CA VAL A 18 -18.11 -34.16 -23.31
C VAL A 18 -18.91 -35.22 -24.04
N LYS A 19 -18.79 -35.30 -25.37
CA LYS A 19 -19.51 -36.29 -26.19
C LYS A 19 -18.92 -36.42 -27.59
N GLY A 20 -19.15 -37.58 -28.21
CA GLY A 20 -18.88 -37.81 -29.63
C GLY A 20 -19.88 -37.08 -30.54
N LEU A 21 -19.39 -36.49 -31.64
CA LEU A 21 -20.23 -35.81 -32.64
C LEU A 21 -20.38 -36.61 -33.95
N GLY A 22 -19.73 -37.77 -34.06
CA GLY A 22 -19.75 -38.59 -35.26
C GLY A 22 -18.51 -38.42 -36.13
N ARG A 23 -18.51 -39.07 -37.30
CA ARG A 23 -17.40 -39.05 -38.25
C ARG A 23 -17.51 -37.83 -39.17
N GLY A 24 -16.56 -36.91 -39.05
CA GLY A 24 -16.39 -35.80 -39.98
C GLY A 24 -15.71 -36.23 -41.29
N LYS A 25 -15.24 -35.26 -42.09
CA LYS A 25 -14.62 -35.51 -43.41
C LYS A 25 -13.43 -36.48 -43.41
N LYS A 26 -12.66 -36.55 -42.33
CA LYS A 26 -11.43 -37.38 -42.26
C LYS A 26 -11.39 -38.31 -41.05
N GLU A 27 -11.94 -37.90 -39.91
CA GLU A 27 -11.88 -38.66 -38.66
C GLU A 27 -13.06 -38.31 -37.74
N TYR A 28 -13.16 -39.02 -36.61
CA TYR A 28 -14.19 -38.82 -35.60
C TYR A 28 -13.94 -37.53 -34.80
N GLU A 29 -15.00 -36.77 -34.53
CA GLU A 29 -14.94 -35.47 -33.86
C GLU A 29 -15.65 -35.51 -32.51
N TRP A 30 -15.13 -34.72 -31.57
CA TRP A 30 -15.51 -34.70 -30.17
C TRP A 30 -15.80 -33.27 -29.73
N LEU A 31 -16.91 -33.08 -29.02
CA LEU A 31 -17.16 -31.84 -28.27
C LEU A 31 -16.36 -31.89 -26.98
N CYS A 32 -15.61 -30.84 -26.69
CA CYS A 32 -14.81 -30.72 -25.47
C CYS A 32 -15.17 -29.44 -24.73
N LYS A 33 -15.26 -29.53 -23.40
CA LYS A 33 -15.43 -28.39 -22.50
C LYS A 33 -14.07 -28.01 -21.90
N CYS A 34 -13.75 -26.72 -21.97
CA CYS A 34 -12.51 -26.19 -21.42
C CYS A 34 -12.73 -25.66 -20.00
N GLU A 35 -11.70 -25.73 -19.15
CA GLU A 35 -11.75 -25.14 -17.80
C GLU A 35 -12.04 -23.63 -17.81
N CYS A 36 -11.76 -22.92 -18.91
CA CYS A 36 -12.15 -21.51 -19.08
C CYS A 36 -13.65 -21.27 -19.33
N GLY A 37 -14.47 -22.34 -19.33
CA GLY A 37 -15.92 -22.27 -19.54
C GLY A 37 -16.37 -22.44 -21.01
N ASN A 38 -15.48 -22.19 -21.98
CA ASN A 38 -15.79 -22.33 -23.40
C ASN A 38 -15.75 -23.78 -23.89
N GLU A 39 -16.47 -24.05 -24.98
CA GLU A 39 -16.47 -25.34 -25.67
C GLU A 39 -15.68 -25.28 -26.98
N THR A 40 -15.16 -26.41 -27.43
CA THR A 40 -14.46 -26.55 -28.71
C THR A 40 -14.69 -27.93 -29.30
N ILE A 41 -14.70 -28.02 -30.62
CA ILE A 41 -14.65 -29.31 -31.33
C ILE A 41 -13.18 -29.70 -31.56
N SER A 42 -12.86 -30.96 -31.31
CA SER A 42 -11.51 -31.52 -31.49
C SER A 42 -11.57 -32.90 -32.15
N LYS A 43 -10.56 -33.21 -32.94
CA LYS A 43 -10.44 -34.49 -33.63
C LYS A 43 -9.72 -35.53 -32.77
N THR A 44 -10.04 -36.82 -32.95
CA THR A 44 -9.39 -37.93 -32.23
C THR A 44 -7.86 -37.86 -32.29
N SER A 45 -7.29 -37.64 -33.47
CA SER A 45 -5.83 -37.55 -33.64
C SER A 45 -5.20 -36.39 -32.86
N TYR A 46 -5.87 -35.25 -32.79
CA TYR A 46 -5.36 -34.03 -32.15
C TYR A 46 -5.41 -34.09 -30.63
N LEU A 47 -6.41 -34.77 -30.07
CA LEU A 47 -6.49 -35.05 -28.63
C LEU A 47 -5.37 -36.02 -28.24
N ARG A 48 -5.25 -37.15 -28.94
CA ARG A 48 -4.26 -38.20 -28.61
C ARG A 48 -2.82 -37.77 -28.83
N SER A 49 -2.53 -36.95 -29.83
CA SER A 49 -1.19 -36.39 -30.07
C SER A 49 -0.82 -35.24 -29.13
N GLY A 50 -1.77 -34.72 -28.35
CA GLY A 50 -1.54 -33.57 -27.48
C GLY A 50 -1.48 -32.21 -28.20
N HIS A 51 -1.79 -32.14 -29.50
CA HIS A 51 -1.83 -30.87 -30.24
C HIS A 51 -2.98 -29.95 -29.82
N LYS A 52 -4.04 -30.51 -29.23
CA LYS A 52 -5.24 -29.79 -28.80
C LYS A 52 -5.48 -30.00 -27.31
N THR A 53 -4.99 -29.06 -26.50
CA THR A 53 -5.03 -29.10 -25.03
C THR A 53 -5.86 -27.97 -24.40
N SER A 54 -6.44 -27.09 -25.22
CA SER A 54 -7.37 -26.03 -24.79
C SER A 54 -8.31 -25.63 -25.94
N CYS A 55 -9.36 -24.86 -25.62
CA CYS A 55 -10.23 -24.28 -26.66
C CYS A 55 -9.55 -23.23 -27.53
N GLY A 56 -8.27 -22.91 -27.25
CA GLY A 56 -7.56 -21.77 -27.81
C GLY A 56 -7.35 -20.66 -26.79
N CYS A 57 -7.98 -20.72 -25.61
CA CYS A 57 -7.78 -19.75 -24.53
C CYS A 57 -6.32 -19.69 -24.04
N LEU A 58 -5.55 -20.80 -24.10
CA LEU A 58 -4.12 -20.77 -23.82
C LEU A 58 -3.32 -20.02 -24.90
N ARG A 59 -3.77 -20.06 -26.16
CA ARG A 59 -3.22 -19.27 -27.28
C ARG A 59 -3.71 -17.81 -27.27
N GLY A 60 -4.89 -17.54 -26.70
CA GLY A 60 -5.41 -16.20 -26.45
C GLY A 60 -4.69 -15.48 -25.31
N ARG A 61 -4.27 -16.22 -24.27
CA ARG A 61 -3.37 -15.68 -23.22
C ARG A 61 -1.99 -15.30 -23.77
N SER A 62 -1.57 -15.82 -24.93
CA SER A 62 -0.37 -15.35 -25.63
C SER A 62 -0.55 -14.07 -26.45
N ASN A 63 -1.77 -13.60 -26.73
CA ASN A 63 -1.95 -12.33 -27.44
C ASN A 63 -1.75 -11.10 -26.54
N TYR A 64 -1.68 -11.26 -25.21
CA TYR A 64 -1.11 -10.23 -24.32
C TYR A 64 0.41 -10.03 -24.53
N LYS A 65 1.10 -10.95 -25.23
CA LYS A 65 2.57 -11.06 -25.23
C LYS A 65 3.30 -10.16 -26.23
N HIS A 66 2.64 -9.55 -27.21
CA HIS A 66 3.34 -8.69 -28.18
C HIS A 66 3.31 -7.19 -27.85
N GLY A 67 2.42 -6.74 -26.96
CA GLY A 67 2.33 -5.33 -26.56
C GLY A 67 2.99 -4.97 -25.22
N LEU A 68 3.13 -5.94 -24.30
CA LEU A 68 3.66 -5.71 -22.95
C LEU A 68 5.14 -6.08 -22.78
N SER A 69 5.79 -6.64 -23.81
CA SER A 69 7.23 -6.95 -23.79
C SER A 69 8.08 -5.71 -23.50
N GLN A 70 7.59 -4.53 -23.89
CA GLN A 70 8.14 -3.20 -23.62
C GLN A 70 7.43 -2.46 -22.47
N SER A 71 6.53 -3.12 -21.73
CA SER A 71 5.81 -2.45 -20.63
C SER A 71 6.74 -2.18 -19.44
N PRO A 72 6.54 -1.05 -18.72
CA PRO A 72 7.25 -0.76 -17.47
C PRO A 72 7.18 -1.92 -16.45
N LEU A 73 6.16 -2.77 -16.53
CA LEU A 73 5.93 -3.90 -15.63
C LEU A 73 7.03 -4.95 -15.67
N ARG A 74 7.64 -5.21 -16.83
CA ARG A 74 8.74 -6.19 -16.94
C ARG A 74 9.97 -5.72 -16.16
N ASN A 75 10.24 -4.42 -16.20
CA ASN A 75 11.30 -3.82 -15.39
C ASN A 75 10.95 -3.82 -13.90
N VAL A 76 9.68 -3.57 -13.53
CA VAL A 76 9.23 -3.65 -12.13
C VAL A 76 9.44 -5.05 -11.57
N HIS A 77 9.00 -6.07 -12.29
CA HIS A 77 9.17 -7.49 -11.92
C HIS A 77 10.64 -7.86 -11.77
N ALA A 78 11.46 -7.56 -12.78
CA ALA A 78 12.90 -7.83 -12.73
C ALA A 78 13.60 -7.10 -11.57
N ASN A 79 13.22 -5.84 -11.30
CA ASN A 79 13.78 -5.07 -10.19
C ASN A 79 13.32 -5.60 -8.84
N MET A 80 12.07 -6.04 -8.70
CA MET A 80 11.59 -6.73 -7.50
C MET A 80 12.45 -7.97 -7.22
N LYS A 81 12.66 -8.85 -8.21
CA LYS A 81 13.50 -10.06 -8.06
C LYS A 81 14.93 -9.70 -7.66
N LYS A 82 15.54 -8.71 -8.33
CA LYS A 82 16.90 -8.23 -8.02
C LYS A 82 17.02 -7.69 -6.59
N ARG A 83 16.01 -6.97 -6.08
CA ARG A 83 16.01 -6.44 -4.70
C ARG A 83 15.97 -7.58 -3.67
N CYS A 84 15.24 -8.65 -3.94
CA CYS A 84 15.11 -9.80 -3.04
C CYS A 84 16.28 -10.78 -3.11
N ASN A 85 16.79 -11.11 -4.31
CA ASN A 85 17.63 -12.30 -4.49
C ASN A 85 19.06 -12.00 -4.95
N ASN A 86 19.42 -10.76 -5.25
CA ASN A 86 20.76 -10.42 -5.74
C ASN A 86 21.54 -9.62 -4.69
N PRO A 87 22.46 -10.23 -3.93
CA PRO A 87 23.31 -9.55 -2.96
C PRO A 87 24.15 -8.39 -3.52
N LYS A 88 24.45 -8.40 -4.83
CA LYS A 88 25.19 -7.31 -5.50
C LYS A 88 24.31 -6.09 -5.80
N ASN A 89 22.99 -6.20 -5.66
CA ASN A 89 22.10 -5.07 -5.85
C ASN A 89 22.25 -4.08 -4.67
N LYS A 90 22.45 -2.79 -4.97
CA LYS A 90 22.61 -1.72 -3.94
C LYS A 90 21.47 -1.66 -2.92
N SER A 91 20.26 -2.02 -3.34
CA SER A 91 19.08 -2.04 -2.48
C SER A 91 18.94 -3.36 -1.70
N PHE A 92 19.67 -4.43 -2.01
CA PHE A 92 19.49 -5.75 -1.38
C PHE A 92 19.47 -5.70 0.14
N LYS A 93 20.38 -4.93 0.76
CA LYS A 93 20.45 -4.72 2.22
C LYS A 93 19.12 -4.27 2.86
N ASN A 94 18.26 -3.58 2.11
CA ASN A 94 16.97 -3.06 2.57
C ASN A 94 15.81 -4.02 2.26
N TYR A 95 16.06 -5.11 1.54
CA TYR A 95 15.07 -6.08 1.07
C TYR A 95 15.56 -7.50 1.39
N GLY A 96 16.20 -8.20 0.44
CA GLY A 96 16.69 -9.57 0.64
C GLY A 96 17.60 -9.74 1.85
N GLY A 97 18.45 -8.75 2.15
CA GLY A 97 19.30 -8.74 3.34
C GLY A 97 18.53 -8.68 4.67
N ARG A 98 17.23 -8.38 4.63
CA ARG A 98 16.31 -8.41 5.78
C ARG A 98 15.42 -9.65 5.79
N GLY A 99 15.60 -10.58 4.84
CA GLY A 99 14.73 -11.75 4.67
C GLY A 99 13.46 -11.49 3.86
N ILE A 100 13.32 -10.33 3.20
CA ILE A 100 12.15 -10.02 2.38
C ILE A 100 12.22 -10.79 1.05
N THR A 101 11.23 -11.63 0.80
CA THR A 101 11.09 -12.46 -0.41
C THR A 101 9.86 -12.06 -1.22
N TYR A 102 9.49 -12.88 -2.20
CA TYR A 102 8.29 -12.74 -3.01
C TYR A 102 7.59 -14.09 -3.19
N CYS A 103 6.28 -14.07 -3.46
CA CYS A 103 5.48 -15.26 -3.72
C CYS A 103 6.05 -16.10 -4.87
N GLU A 104 6.07 -17.42 -4.73
CA GLU A 104 6.58 -18.36 -5.74
C GLU A 104 5.94 -18.15 -7.12
N LYS A 105 4.63 -17.88 -7.16
CA LYS A 105 3.89 -17.54 -8.39
C LYS A 105 4.55 -16.40 -9.17
N TRP A 106 5.11 -15.41 -8.46
CA TRP A 106 5.76 -14.23 -9.02
C TRP A 106 7.20 -14.50 -9.48
N GLU A 107 7.68 -15.75 -9.44
CA GLU A 107 8.94 -16.11 -10.08
C GLU A 107 8.87 -15.88 -11.60
N THR A 108 7.71 -16.17 -12.19
CA THR A 108 7.39 -15.90 -13.60
C THR A 108 6.78 -14.51 -13.77
N PHE A 109 7.00 -13.90 -14.93
CA PHE A 109 6.38 -12.60 -15.23
C PHE A 109 4.87 -12.74 -15.36
N GLU A 110 4.40 -13.86 -15.91
CA GLU A 110 2.99 -14.20 -16.05
C GLU A 110 2.29 -14.32 -14.70
N GLY A 111 2.89 -15.01 -13.73
CA GLY A 111 2.30 -15.14 -12.41
C GLY A 111 2.26 -13.82 -11.63
N PHE A 112 3.23 -12.92 -11.86
CA PHE A 112 3.16 -11.54 -11.37
C PHE A 112 2.02 -10.74 -12.02
N LEU A 113 1.85 -10.84 -13.35
CA LEU A 113 0.78 -10.13 -14.05
C LEU A 113 -0.61 -10.63 -13.66
N ASP A 114 -0.77 -11.93 -13.42
CA ASP A 114 -2.05 -12.51 -13.00
C ASP A 114 -2.59 -11.89 -11.71
N ASP A 115 -1.70 -11.43 -10.82
CA ASP A 115 -2.10 -10.77 -9.58
C ASP A 115 -2.15 -9.24 -9.68
N MET A 116 -1.32 -8.62 -10.54
CA MET A 116 -1.07 -7.19 -10.49
C MET A 116 -1.52 -6.40 -11.71
N LEU A 117 -1.92 -7.05 -12.81
CA LEU A 117 -2.20 -6.34 -14.08
C LEU A 117 -3.47 -5.49 -14.01
N ASP A 118 -4.54 -6.03 -13.43
CA ASP A 118 -5.86 -5.39 -13.44
C ASP A 118 -5.88 -4.02 -12.73
N ASP A 119 -5.07 -3.88 -11.68
CA ASP A 119 -4.95 -2.65 -10.89
C ASP A 119 -3.89 -1.67 -11.42
N TYR A 120 -3.12 -2.05 -12.45
CA TYR A 120 -2.02 -1.23 -12.95
C TYR A 120 -2.53 -0.02 -13.73
N LYS A 121 -1.98 1.16 -13.41
CA LYS A 121 -2.13 2.39 -14.19
C LYS A 121 -0.78 3.02 -14.46
N LYS A 122 -0.65 3.64 -15.64
CA LYS A 122 0.58 4.35 -16.03
C LYS A 122 0.94 5.41 -14.99
N GLY A 123 2.21 5.45 -14.59
CA GLY A 123 2.73 6.40 -13.60
C GLY A 123 2.77 5.89 -12.16
N LEU A 124 2.16 4.73 -11.89
CA LEU A 124 2.23 4.09 -10.58
C LEU A 124 3.49 3.23 -10.40
N THR A 125 3.83 2.98 -9.15
CA THR A 125 4.96 2.17 -8.67
C THR A 125 4.47 1.03 -7.78
N LEU A 126 5.16 -0.10 -7.81
CA LEU A 126 4.86 -1.25 -6.97
C LEU A 126 5.41 -1.01 -5.56
N ASP A 127 4.51 -0.86 -4.60
CA ASP A 127 4.79 -0.62 -3.19
C ASP A 127 4.29 -1.80 -2.33
N ARG A 128 4.90 -2.00 -1.15
CA ARG A 128 4.43 -3.01 -0.19
C ARG A 128 3.64 -2.34 0.94
N ILE A 129 2.41 -2.76 1.23
CA ILE A 129 1.56 -2.16 2.27
C ILE A 129 2.26 -2.19 3.63
N ASP A 130 2.74 -3.36 4.04
CA ASP A 130 3.72 -3.52 5.10
C ASP A 130 5.13 -3.56 4.48
N VAL A 131 5.90 -2.51 4.74
CA VAL A 131 7.28 -2.35 4.28
C VAL A 131 8.21 -3.49 4.74
N ASN A 132 7.86 -4.18 5.82
CA ASN A 132 8.59 -5.31 6.38
C ASN A 132 8.11 -6.67 5.85
N GLY A 133 6.91 -6.72 5.26
CA GLY A 133 6.35 -7.94 4.67
C GLY A 133 6.96 -8.30 3.31
N ASN A 134 6.63 -9.50 2.83
CA ASN A 134 7.05 -10.02 1.53
C ASN A 134 6.26 -9.42 0.37
N TYR A 135 6.75 -9.56 -0.86
CA TYR A 135 5.95 -9.26 -2.04
C TYR A 135 4.96 -10.39 -2.33
N ASN A 136 3.68 -10.11 -2.22
CA ASN A 136 2.57 -10.95 -2.65
C ASN A 136 1.37 -10.05 -2.97
N LYS A 137 0.28 -10.63 -3.48
CA LYS A 137 -0.90 -9.88 -3.89
C LYS A 137 -1.50 -9.08 -2.73
N GLU A 138 -1.52 -9.65 -1.53
CA GLU A 138 -2.17 -9.08 -0.35
C GLU A 138 -1.35 -7.93 0.26
N ASN A 139 -0.03 -7.98 0.11
CA ASN A 139 0.89 -7.00 0.66
C ASN A 139 1.43 -6.03 -0.40
N CYS A 140 1.03 -6.13 -1.68
CA CYS A 140 1.48 -5.23 -2.73
C CYS A 140 0.35 -4.38 -3.28
N ARG A 141 0.68 -3.17 -3.71
CA ARG A 141 -0.26 -2.24 -4.33
C ARG A 141 0.45 -1.34 -5.35
N TRP A 142 -0.33 -0.84 -6.30
CA TRP A 142 0.11 0.25 -7.18
C TRP A 142 -0.21 1.59 -6.57
N VAL A 143 0.81 2.41 -6.35
CA VAL A 143 0.66 3.75 -5.77
C VAL A 143 1.54 4.75 -6.49
N ASP A 144 1.24 6.03 -6.34
CA ASP A 144 2.12 7.09 -6.84
C ASP A 144 3.46 7.13 -6.06
N LYS A 145 4.42 7.87 -6.62
CA LYS A 145 5.77 7.99 -6.05
C LYS A 145 5.79 8.63 -4.65
N LYS A 146 4.85 9.54 -4.36
CA LYS A 146 4.78 10.23 -3.05
C LYS A 146 4.32 9.23 -1.98
N THR A 147 3.30 8.44 -2.28
CA THR A 147 2.83 7.38 -1.40
C THR A 147 3.93 6.35 -1.11
N GLN A 148 4.65 5.88 -2.15
CA GLN A 148 5.78 4.96 -1.95
C GLN A 148 6.92 5.61 -1.12
N ALA A 149 7.24 6.89 -1.35
CA ALA A 149 8.28 7.59 -0.60
C ALA A 149 7.94 7.77 0.88
N ASN A 150 6.65 7.96 1.19
CA ASN A 150 6.16 7.99 2.57
C ASN A 150 6.33 6.65 3.26
N ASN A 151 6.14 5.55 2.52
CA ASN A 151 6.24 4.18 3.01
C ASN A 151 7.67 3.61 3.00
N THR A 152 8.60 4.36 3.59
CA THR A 152 10.01 3.92 3.72
C THR A 152 10.40 3.85 5.19
N THR A 153 11.30 2.92 5.53
CA THR A 153 11.82 2.79 6.89
C THR A 153 12.59 4.01 7.40
N ALA A 154 12.96 4.93 6.49
CA ALA A 154 13.60 6.19 6.85
C ALA A 154 12.61 7.17 7.51
N ASN A 155 11.32 7.07 7.20
CA ASN A 155 10.31 7.92 7.79
C ASN A 155 9.88 7.41 9.16
N ARG A 156 9.69 8.35 10.09
CA ARG A 156 9.09 8.05 11.39
C ARG A 156 7.59 7.84 11.23
N HIS A 157 7.16 6.61 11.46
CA HIS A 157 5.76 6.22 11.49
C HIS A 157 5.21 6.32 12.91
N ILE A 158 3.93 6.67 13.03
CA ILE A 158 3.21 6.83 14.28
C ILE A 158 1.88 6.11 14.13
N THR A 159 1.58 5.22 15.08
CA THR A 159 0.26 4.60 15.20
C THR A 159 -0.59 5.44 16.15
N TYR A 160 -1.73 5.90 15.67
CA TYR A 160 -2.67 6.71 16.46
C TYR A 160 -4.10 6.41 16.01
N LYS A 161 -4.99 6.13 16.97
CA LYS A 161 -6.40 5.76 16.71
C LYS A 161 -6.59 4.63 15.69
N GLY A 162 -5.73 3.61 15.75
CA GLY A 162 -5.83 2.40 14.90
C GLY A 162 -5.22 2.54 13.50
N GLU A 163 -4.61 3.67 13.17
CA GLU A 163 -3.98 3.90 11.88
C GLU A 163 -2.49 4.22 12.05
N THR A 164 -1.65 3.74 11.13
CA THR A 164 -0.21 4.03 11.10
C THR A 164 0.11 4.94 9.91
N LEU A 165 0.56 6.16 10.21
CA LEU A 165 0.94 7.18 9.23
C LEU A 165 2.33 7.74 9.53
N THR A 166 2.96 8.39 8.56
CA THR A 166 4.16 9.20 8.85
C THR A 166 3.81 10.42 9.70
N VAL A 167 4.78 10.97 10.44
CA VAL A 167 4.60 12.22 11.22
C VAL A 167 3.97 13.34 10.37
N SER A 168 4.40 13.49 9.12
CA SER A 168 3.89 14.53 8.20
C SER A 168 2.44 14.27 7.81
N GLN A 169 2.11 13.04 7.42
CA GLN A 169 0.73 12.68 7.07
C GLN A 169 -0.21 12.84 8.27
N THR A 170 0.25 12.48 9.48
CA THR A 170 -0.50 12.72 10.71
C THR A 170 -0.71 14.21 10.94
N ALA A 171 0.32 15.05 10.77
CA ALA A 171 0.20 16.50 10.90
C ALA A 171 -0.85 17.08 9.94
N ASP A 172 -0.74 16.72 8.65
CA ASP A 172 -1.68 17.14 7.60
C ASP A 172 -3.12 16.69 7.91
N LYS A 173 -3.30 15.43 8.33
CA LYS A 173 -4.62 14.85 8.63
C LYS A 173 -5.34 15.58 9.76
N TYR A 174 -4.61 16.01 10.78
CA TYR A 174 -5.18 16.69 11.95
C TYR A 174 -5.07 18.22 11.87
N GLY A 175 -4.63 18.76 10.74
CA GLY A 175 -4.57 20.21 10.50
C GLY A 175 -3.59 20.96 11.42
N ILE A 176 -2.47 20.32 11.78
CA ILE A 176 -1.42 20.94 12.61
C ILE A 176 -0.15 21.15 11.78
N ASP A 177 0.58 22.24 12.06
CA ASP A 177 1.90 22.47 11.49
C ASP A 177 2.85 21.29 11.80
N TYR A 178 3.49 20.79 10.74
CA TYR A 178 4.38 19.63 10.83
C TYR A 178 5.56 19.86 11.78
N GLU A 179 6.21 21.02 11.73
CA GLU A 179 7.38 21.29 12.59
C GLU A 179 6.97 21.43 14.05
N LEU A 180 5.82 22.04 14.33
CA LEU A 180 5.26 22.08 15.68
C LEU A 180 4.96 20.68 16.21
N PHE A 181 4.26 19.85 15.43
CA PHE A 181 3.93 18.49 15.84
C PHE A 181 5.21 17.67 16.09
N ARG A 182 6.18 17.73 15.17
CA ARG A 182 7.48 17.07 15.30
C ARG A 182 8.25 17.54 16.53
N HIS A 183 8.25 18.84 16.82
CA HIS A 183 8.88 19.41 18.01
C HIS A 183 8.26 18.85 19.30
N ARG A 184 6.93 18.83 19.37
CA ARG A 184 6.19 18.32 20.55
C ARG A 184 6.46 16.85 20.80
N LEU A 185 6.47 16.02 19.76
CA LEU A 185 6.86 14.61 19.88
C LEU A 185 8.32 14.44 20.34
N LYS A 186 9.24 15.30 19.87
CA LYS A 186 10.65 15.30 20.32
C LYS A 186 10.78 15.66 21.80
N LYS A 187 9.86 16.46 22.33
CA LYS A 187 9.75 16.80 23.76
C LYS A 187 9.05 15.71 24.59
N GLY A 188 8.62 14.61 23.98
CA GLY A 188 8.00 13.48 24.67
C GLY A 188 6.52 13.68 24.99
N LEU A 189 5.84 14.65 24.38
CA LEU A 189 4.39 14.79 24.54
C LEU A 189 3.67 13.57 23.95
N ALA A 190 2.60 13.14 24.62
CA ALA A 190 1.65 12.17 24.08
C ALA A 190 1.05 12.69 22.76
N ILE A 191 0.69 11.78 21.85
CA ILE A 191 0.23 12.15 20.49
C ILE A 191 -1.01 13.06 20.55
N ASP A 192 -1.97 12.76 21.42
CA ASP A 192 -3.17 13.59 21.63
C ASP A 192 -2.81 15.04 22.00
N GLU A 193 -1.88 15.21 22.94
CA GLU A 193 -1.38 16.54 23.35
C GLU A 193 -0.59 17.22 22.23
N ALA A 194 0.20 16.45 21.50
CA ALA A 194 1.04 16.96 20.42
C ALA A 194 0.21 17.48 19.24
N LEU A 195 -1.01 16.96 19.02
CA LEU A 195 -1.93 17.33 17.94
C LEU A 195 -2.81 18.56 18.24
N LYS A 196 -2.82 19.10 19.46
CA LYS A 196 -3.67 20.25 19.80
C LYS A 196 -3.28 21.50 18.97
N PRO A 197 -4.20 22.13 18.22
CA PRO A 197 -3.86 23.30 17.41
C PRO A 197 -3.34 24.45 18.29
N ILE A 198 -2.48 25.32 17.75
CA ILE A 198 -2.02 26.51 18.49
C ILE A 198 -3.21 27.34 18.96
N SER A 199 -4.27 27.44 18.13
CA SER A 199 -5.50 28.19 18.39
C SER A 199 -6.36 27.64 19.53
N ALA A 200 -6.09 26.42 20.02
CA ALA A 200 -6.52 26.00 21.35
C ALA A 200 -5.70 26.72 22.44
N VAL A 201 -5.41 28.01 22.22
CA VAL A 201 -4.66 28.86 23.13
C VAL A 201 -5.44 28.85 24.43
N GLU A 202 -4.74 28.46 25.49
CA GLU A 202 -5.20 28.51 26.86
C GLU A 202 -5.89 29.85 27.09
N SER A 203 -7.22 29.82 27.15
CA SER A 203 -8.07 30.97 27.37
C SER A 203 -8.56 30.92 28.79
N VAL A 204 -8.56 32.08 29.44
CA VAL A 204 -8.92 32.20 30.83
C VAL A 204 -10.00 33.27 30.96
N THR A 205 -11.05 32.93 31.69
CA THR A 205 -12.12 33.87 32.02
C THR A 205 -11.79 34.60 33.31
N TYR A 206 -11.85 35.93 33.27
CA TYR A 206 -11.67 36.80 34.43
C TYR A 206 -12.62 37.99 34.32
N ASN A 207 -13.36 38.28 35.40
CA ASN A 207 -14.39 39.34 35.46
C ASN A 207 -15.38 39.32 34.28
N GLY A 208 -15.84 38.12 33.89
CA GLY A 208 -16.83 37.95 32.82
C GLY A 208 -16.27 38.00 31.39
N GLU A 209 -14.98 38.27 31.20
CA GLU A 209 -14.35 38.26 29.88
C GLU A 209 -13.43 37.06 29.71
N THR A 210 -13.54 36.38 28.57
CA THR A 210 -12.63 35.30 28.18
C THR A 210 -11.59 35.83 27.19
N LYS A 211 -10.31 35.69 27.54
CA LYS A 211 -9.19 36.05 26.65
C LYS A 211 -8.09 35.01 26.76
N THR A 212 -7.20 34.97 25.76
CA THR A 212 -6.00 34.12 25.82
C THR A 212 -5.05 34.59 26.93
N VAL A 213 -4.25 33.67 27.47
CA VAL A 213 -3.16 34.03 28.42
C VAL A 213 -2.25 35.12 27.83
N ALA A 214 -2.00 35.11 26.52
CA ALA A 214 -1.15 36.13 25.87
C ALA A 214 -1.82 37.52 25.81
N GLU A 215 -3.13 37.59 25.58
CA GLU A 215 -3.89 38.85 25.62
C GLU A 215 -3.97 39.40 27.04
N TRP A 216 -4.26 38.54 28.02
CA TRP A 216 -4.26 38.94 29.43
C TRP A 216 -2.90 39.47 29.88
N ALA A 217 -1.81 38.80 29.50
CA ALA A 217 -0.47 39.27 29.81
C ALA A 217 -0.21 40.67 29.23
N ARG A 218 -0.57 40.90 27.96
CA ARG A 218 -0.44 42.21 27.31
C ARG A 218 -1.26 43.31 28.02
N LEU A 219 -2.52 43.03 28.36
CA LEU A 219 -3.39 43.98 29.06
C LEU A 219 -2.89 44.36 30.46
N ARG A 220 -2.15 43.47 31.12
CA ARG A 220 -1.62 43.69 32.47
C ARG A 220 -0.14 44.11 32.49
N GLY A 221 0.43 44.46 31.34
CA GLY A 221 1.83 44.90 31.25
C GLY A 221 2.83 43.81 31.60
N MET A 222 2.49 42.54 31.34
CA MET A 222 3.36 41.39 31.57
C MET A 222 3.68 40.67 30.26
N THR A 223 4.78 39.92 30.25
CA THR A 223 5.07 38.96 29.20
C THR A 223 4.19 37.71 29.36
N TYR A 224 3.88 37.04 28.25
CA TYR A 224 3.17 35.75 28.26
C TYR A 224 3.80 34.75 29.23
N TYR A 225 5.14 34.65 29.24
CA TYR A 225 5.86 33.73 30.11
C TYR A 225 5.69 34.06 31.59
N GLN A 226 5.66 35.35 31.97
CA GLN A 226 5.42 35.75 33.36
C GLN A 226 4.04 35.32 33.85
N LEU A 227 2.99 35.56 33.05
CA LEU A 227 1.64 35.14 33.41
C LEU A 227 1.52 33.61 33.45
N LYS A 228 2.05 32.93 32.42
CA LYS A 228 2.03 31.46 32.35
C LYS A 228 2.75 30.82 33.54
N LYS A 229 3.88 31.37 33.97
CA LYS A 229 4.62 30.87 35.14
C LYS A 229 3.84 31.05 36.45
N ARG A 230 3.01 32.09 36.59
CA ARG A 230 2.11 32.26 37.74
C ARG A 230 1.05 31.16 37.75
N LEU A 231 0.38 30.95 36.61
CA LEU A 231 -0.63 29.90 36.45
C LEU A 231 -0.07 28.49 36.70
N MET A 232 1.11 28.19 36.15
CA MET A 232 1.81 26.90 36.39
C MET A 232 2.19 26.67 37.85
N ARG A 233 2.28 27.72 38.67
CA ARG A 233 2.52 27.63 40.11
C ARG A 233 1.22 27.51 40.92
N GLY A 234 0.10 27.27 40.25
CA GLY A 234 -1.21 27.13 40.87
C GLY A 234 -1.78 28.45 41.41
N TRP A 235 -1.34 29.60 40.90
CA TRP A 235 -1.99 30.87 41.25
C TRP A 235 -3.38 30.90 40.64
N ASP A 236 -4.38 31.32 41.42
CA ASP A 236 -5.68 31.68 40.89
C ASP A 236 -5.55 32.84 39.91
N ILE A 237 -6.51 32.97 39.00
CA ILE A 237 -6.41 33.94 37.90
C ILE A 237 -6.40 35.39 38.39
N ASP A 238 -7.15 35.72 39.45
CA ASP A 238 -7.17 37.08 39.99
C ASP A 238 -5.77 37.47 40.44
N ARG A 239 -5.19 36.67 41.35
CA ARG A 239 -3.83 36.88 41.84
C ARG A 239 -2.80 36.87 40.71
N ALA A 240 -2.96 35.98 39.72
CA ALA A 240 -2.05 35.88 38.59
C ALA A 240 -2.03 37.16 37.74
N LEU A 241 -3.14 37.88 37.64
CA LEU A 241 -3.28 39.11 36.86
C LEU A 241 -2.99 40.39 37.66
N THR A 242 -3.28 40.42 38.96
CA THR A 242 -3.26 41.65 39.77
C THR A 242 -1.97 41.85 40.55
N GLN A 243 -1.27 40.78 40.95
CA GLN A 243 -0.06 40.92 41.76
C GLN A 243 1.06 41.63 40.98
N PRO A 244 1.78 42.59 41.58
CA PRO A 244 2.95 43.21 40.95
C PRO A 244 4.07 42.22 40.63
N LEU A 245 4.78 42.42 39.52
CA LEU A 245 6.03 41.71 39.25
C LEU A 245 7.12 42.21 40.20
N ARG A 246 7.86 41.30 40.84
CA ARG A 246 9.07 41.68 41.61
C ARG A 246 10.03 42.39 40.66
N LYS A 247 10.43 43.62 41.00
CA LYS A 247 11.55 44.29 40.34
C LYS A 247 12.80 43.43 40.57
N ARG A 248 13.58 43.19 39.52
CA ARG A 248 14.96 42.73 39.72
C ARG A 248 15.71 43.93 40.27
N ASP A 249 16.25 43.80 41.48
CA ASP A 249 17.25 44.73 41.98
C ASP A 249 18.41 44.72 40.96
N LYS A 250 18.78 45.91 40.49
CA LYS A 250 19.86 46.10 39.51
C LYS A 250 21.20 45.85 40.17
#